data_AF-A0ABD1QA16-F1
#
_entry.id   AF-A0ABD1QA16-F1
#
_cell.length_a   1.000
_cell.length_b   1.000
_cell.length_c   1.000
_cell.angle_alpha   90.00
_cell.angle_beta   90.00
_cell.angle_gamma   90.00
#
_symmetry.space_group_name_H-M   'P 1'
#
loop_
_entity.id
_entity.type
_entity.pdbx_description
1 polymer ?
#
loop_
_entity_poly.entity_id
_entity_poly.type
_entity_poly.pdbx_seq_one_letter_code
_entity_poly.pdbx_strand_id
1 'polypeptide(L)'
;MAGSRCYETIFTGTDISNNTVDQQEHDSIKFLLSRVVTGEDRKKLQATGFACHKTTYSVHCVTDQPVRIETGTMTVHIPSDQPVQETVVRPYARQEDRNLLKNVSPVKILQGNYTMLPACQYIHDVPAVTFSSSGFVGNVFHEFNEIIIPLFITTRHLRSRVQFILGLQGLICKEI
;
A
#
# COMPACT_ATOMS: atom_id res chain seq x y z
N MET A 1 10.48 -28.38 -14.68
CA MET A 1 11.27 -28.08 -13.47
C MET A 1 10.34 -27.40 -12.48
N ALA A 2 10.39 -27.83 -11.22
CA ALA A 2 9.33 -27.66 -10.23
C ALA A 2 9.04 -26.19 -9.87
N GLY A 3 7.78 -25.79 -10.02
CA GLY A 3 7.27 -24.53 -9.47
C GLY A 3 7.06 -24.69 -7.97
N SER A 4 7.72 -23.84 -7.18
CA SER A 4 7.54 -23.75 -5.75
C SER A 4 6.09 -23.37 -5.44
N ARG A 5 5.32 -24.30 -4.86
CA ARG A 5 3.98 -24.07 -4.33
C ARG A 5 4.06 -23.08 -3.16
N CYS A 6 3.38 -21.94 -3.28
CA CYS A 6 2.93 -21.23 -2.09
C CYS A 6 1.89 -22.13 -1.40
N TYR A 7 2.15 -22.50 -0.15
CA TYR A 7 1.25 -23.36 0.61
C TYR A 7 -0.04 -22.61 0.96
N GLU A 8 -1.18 -23.16 0.52
CA GLU A 8 -2.49 -22.79 1.03
C GLU A 8 -2.65 -23.33 2.45
N THR A 9 -2.92 -22.46 3.41
CA THR A 9 -3.55 -22.89 4.66
C THR A 9 -5.02 -22.55 4.54
N ILE A 10 -5.81 -23.52 4.07
CA ILE A 10 -7.27 -23.42 4.11
C ILE A 10 -7.69 -23.65 5.56
N PHE A 11 -7.95 -22.56 6.30
CA PHE A 11 -8.68 -22.65 7.56
C PHE A 11 -10.16 -22.87 7.24
N THR A 12 -10.58 -24.13 7.19
CA THR A 12 -12.00 -24.50 7.34
C THR A 12 -12.30 -24.54 8.83
N GLY A 13 -12.64 -23.38 9.38
CA GLY A 13 -13.11 -23.24 10.76
C GLY A 13 -14.36 -22.37 10.76
N THR A 14 -15.52 -23.00 10.91
CA THR A 14 -16.73 -22.32 11.37
C THR A 14 -16.47 -21.85 12.80
N ASP A 15 -16.16 -20.57 13.01
CA ASP A 15 -16.08 -20.00 14.36
C ASP A 15 -17.12 -18.89 14.54
N ILE A 16 -18.18 -19.25 15.25
CA ILE A 16 -19.14 -18.33 15.85
C ILE A 16 -18.54 -17.90 17.20
N SER A 17 -17.51 -17.05 17.15
CA SER A 17 -16.95 -16.33 18.30
C SER A 17 -15.88 -15.35 17.79
N ASN A 18 -16.00 -14.06 18.14
CA ASN A 18 -14.93 -13.02 18.18
C ASN A 18 -15.15 -11.68 17.43
N ASN A 19 -16.39 -11.24 17.23
CA ASN A 19 -16.67 -9.88 16.73
C ASN A 19 -15.97 -8.75 17.54
N THR A 20 -15.72 -8.95 18.84
CA THR A 20 -15.08 -7.96 19.72
C THR A 20 -13.56 -7.91 19.58
N VAL A 21 -12.89 -9.04 19.31
CA VAL A 21 -11.44 -9.11 19.17
C VAL A 21 -11.00 -8.57 17.81
N ASP A 22 -11.73 -8.94 16.75
CA ASP A 22 -11.46 -8.46 15.39
C ASP A 22 -11.69 -6.95 15.28
N GLN A 23 -12.75 -6.44 15.94
CA GLN A 23 -13.02 -5.00 15.99
C GLN A 23 -11.92 -4.24 16.75
N GLN A 24 -11.44 -4.77 17.87
CA GLN A 24 -10.38 -4.15 18.66
C GLN A 24 -9.03 -4.12 17.91
N GLU A 25 -8.73 -5.17 17.14
CA GLU A 25 -7.55 -5.19 16.27
C GLU A 25 -7.69 -4.20 15.11
N HIS A 26 -8.83 -4.16 14.45
CA HIS A 26 -9.12 -3.22 13.37
C HIS A 26 -9.00 -1.76 13.82
N ASP A 27 -9.54 -1.43 14.99
CA ASP A 27 -9.45 -0.10 15.58
C ASP A 27 -8.00 0.27 15.94
N SER A 28 -7.23 -0.72 16.41
CA SER A 28 -5.80 -0.56 16.69
C SER A 28 -4.99 -0.27 15.42
N ILE A 29 -5.27 -0.99 14.32
CA ILE A 29 -4.63 -0.78 13.02
C ILE A 29 -5.02 0.60 12.46
N LYS A 30 -6.30 0.98 12.52
CA LYS A 30 -6.76 2.31 12.09
C LYS A 30 -6.06 3.43 12.86
N PHE A 31 -5.90 3.27 14.18
CA PHE A 31 -5.14 4.21 14.99
C PHE A 31 -3.66 4.28 14.56
N LEU A 32 -3.04 3.13 14.28
CA LEU A 32 -1.65 3.05 13.81
C LEU A 32 -1.46 3.72 12.45
N LEU A 33 -2.32 3.43 11.47
CA LEU A 33 -2.30 4.04 10.15
C LEU A 33 -2.49 5.56 10.22
N SER A 34 -3.36 6.04 11.12
CA SER A 34 -3.54 7.47 11.33
C SER A 34 -2.26 8.20 11.75
N ARG A 35 -1.28 7.49 12.35
CA ARG A 35 -0.02 8.09 12.78
C ARG A 35 0.94 8.41 11.65
N VAL A 36 0.79 7.76 10.49
CA VAL A 36 1.63 7.98 9.31
C VAL A 36 1.40 9.36 8.68
N VAL A 37 0.18 9.88 8.80
CA VAL A 37 -0.17 11.25 8.41
C VAL A 37 -0.26 12.16 9.63
N THR A 38 0.04 13.45 9.46
CA THR A 38 0.06 14.42 10.58
C THR A 38 -0.77 15.67 10.26
N GLY A 39 -1.02 16.51 11.27
CA GLY A 39 -1.69 17.80 11.08
C GLY A 39 -3.06 17.70 10.42
N GLU A 40 -3.29 18.54 9.42
CA GLU A 40 -4.55 18.59 8.65
C GLU A 40 -4.80 17.30 7.87
N ASP A 41 -3.75 16.63 7.37
CA ASP A 41 -3.90 15.38 6.63
C ASP A 41 -4.45 14.26 7.50
N ARG A 42 -4.11 14.23 8.80
CA ARG A 42 -4.73 13.29 9.75
C ARG A 42 -6.21 13.58 9.95
N LYS A 43 -6.60 14.86 10.05
CA LYS A 43 -8.02 15.23 10.14
C LYS A 43 -8.78 14.85 8.87
N LYS A 44 -8.15 15.06 7.70
CA LYS A 44 -8.71 14.63 6.41
C LYS A 44 -8.89 13.11 6.36
N LEU A 45 -7.90 12.32 6.77
CA LEU A 45 -8.02 10.86 6.85
C LEU A 45 -9.19 10.43 7.73
N GLN A 46 -9.36 11.05 8.90
CA GLN A 46 -10.47 10.75 9.79
C GLN A 46 -11.85 11.11 9.20
N ALA A 47 -11.91 12.16 8.38
CA ALA A 47 -13.15 12.62 7.77
C ALA A 47 -13.54 11.88 6.48
N THR A 48 -12.56 11.53 5.64
CA THR A 48 -12.80 11.00 4.28
C THR A 48 -12.25 9.60 4.06
N GLY A 49 -11.57 9.01 5.06
CA GLY A 49 -10.95 7.69 4.96
C GLY A 49 -9.74 7.61 4.04
N PHE A 50 -9.25 8.73 3.51
CA PHE A 50 -8.05 8.80 2.67
C PHE A 50 -7.37 10.17 2.75
N ALA A 51 -6.06 10.18 2.93
CA ALA A 51 -5.24 11.39 2.85
C ALA A 51 -3.82 11.09 2.41
N CYS A 52 -3.14 12.13 1.89
CA CYS A 52 -1.73 12.07 1.55
C CYS A 52 -0.98 13.18 2.28
N HIS A 53 -0.01 12.81 3.10
CA HIS A 53 0.91 13.74 3.72
C HIS A 53 2.14 13.90 2.84
N LYS A 54 2.39 15.13 2.38
CA LYS A 54 3.50 15.47 1.48
C LYS A 54 4.46 16.44 2.14
N THR A 55 5.73 16.10 2.13
CA THR A 55 6.84 16.96 2.54
C THR A 55 7.82 17.12 1.37
N THR A 56 8.90 17.88 1.57
CA THR A 56 9.98 17.99 0.57
C THR A 56 10.62 16.63 0.27
N TYR A 57 10.72 15.75 1.26
CA TYR A 57 11.49 14.50 1.17
C TYR A 57 10.61 13.24 1.07
N SER A 58 9.36 13.32 1.54
CA SER A 58 8.49 12.14 1.63
C SER A 58 7.06 12.42 1.19
N VAL A 59 6.41 11.38 0.70
CA VAL A 59 4.99 11.35 0.37
C VAL A 59 4.42 10.06 0.93
N HIS A 60 3.48 10.17 1.86
CA HIS A 60 2.77 9.03 2.44
C HIS A 60 1.28 9.20 2.20
N CYS A 61 0.69 8.30 1.41
CA CYS A 61 -0.76 8.22 1.23
C CYS A 61 -1.31 7.05 2.03
N VAL A 62 -2.38 7.28 2.78
CA VAL A 62 -2.97 6.33 3.72
C VAL A 62 -4.46 6.32 3.53
N THR A 63 -5.04 5.12 3.53
CA THR A 63 -6.48 4.90 3.61
C THR A 63 -6.78 3.90 4.71
N ASP A 64 -7.89 4.12 5.42
CA ASP A 64 -8.44 3.18 6.39
C ASP A 64 -9.72 2.49 5.86
N GLN A 65 -9.97 2.64 4.56
CA GLN A 65 -11.10 2.03 3.86
C GLN A 65 -10.67 0.73 3.18
N PRO A 66 -11.59 -0.22 2.98
CA PRO A 66 -11.36 -1.36 2.09
C PRO A 66 -11.01 -0.87 0.68
N VAL A 67 -9.97 -1.46 0.09
CA VAL A 67 -9.50 -1.10 -1.26
C VAL A 67 -9.49 -2.28 -2.21
N ARG A 68 -9.58 -1.99 -3.50
CA ARG A 68 -9.29 -2.94 -4.57
C ARG A 68 -8.03 -2.49 -5.30
N ILE A 69 -7.07 -3.39 -5.49
CA ILE A 69 -5.80 -3.07 -6.14
C ILE A 69 -5.69 -3.88 -7.43
N GLU A 70 -5.62 -3.17 -8.55
CA GLU A 70 -5.27 -3.74 -9.85
C GLU A 70 -3.75 -3.73 -9.98
N THR A 71 -3.13 -4.90 -9.79
CA THR A 71 -1.67 -5.01 -9.75
C THR A 71 -1.01 -4.88 -11.14
N GLY A 72 -1.74 -5.17 -12.22
CA GLY A 72 -1.22 -5.03 -13.59
C GLY A 72 -1.00 -3.58 -14.01
N THR A 73 -1.87 -2.66 -13.57
CA THR A 73 -1.79 -1.21 -13.87
C THR A 73 -1.28 -0.39 -12.69
N MET A 74 -1.11 -1.02 -11.53
CA MET A 74 -0.79 -0.39 -10.25
C MET A 74 -1.82 0.70 -9.88
N THR A 75 -3.10 0.37 -10.05
CA THR A 75 -4.24 1.24 -9.72
C THR A 75 -4.94 0.77 -8.45
N VAL A 76 -5.10 1.67 -7.50
CA VAL A 76 -5.81 1.46 -6.24
C VAL A 76 -7.16 2.15 -6.31
N HIS A 77 -8.24 1.42 -6.09
CA HIS A 77 -9.59 1.94 -6.03
C HIS A 77 -10.07 2.02 -4.58
N ILE A 78 -10.43 3.22 -4.16
CA ILE A 78 -11.00 3.52 -2.84
C ILE A 78 -12.48 3.91 -3.04
N PRO A 79 -13.44 3.14 -2.52
CA PRO A 79 -14.85 3.49 -2.65
C PRO A 79 -15.17 4.79 -1.89
N SER A 80 -16.01 5.64 -2.48
CA SER A 80 -16.51 6.87 -1.88
C SER A 80 -17.81 7.29 -2.57
N ASP A 81 -18.68 8.05 -1.90
CA ASP A 81 -19.91 8.59 -2.50
C ASP A 81 -19.65 9.84 -3.37
N GLN A 82 -18.40 10.31 -3.42
CA GLN A 82 -17.99 11.49 -4.18
C GLN A 82 -17.63 11.17 -5.63
N PRO A 83 -17.62 12.19 -6.53
CA PRO A 83 -17.06 12.04 -7.86
C PRO A 83 -15.62 11.52 -7.82
N VAL A 84 -15.24 10.75 -8.84
CA VAL A 84 -13.91 10.13 -8.90
C VAL A 84 -12.82 11.20 -8.90
N GLN A 85 -11.95 11.12 -7.90
CA GLN A 85 -10.74 11.92 -7.75
C GLN A 85 -9.51 11.04 -7.95
N GLU A 86 -8.64 11.43 -8.88
CA GLU A 86 -7.37 10.76 -9.12
C GLU A 86 -6.24 11.41 -8.32
N THR A 87 -5.44 10.58 -7.65
CA THR A 87 -4.18 10.94 -7.03
C THR A 87 -3.08 10.04 -7.57
N VAL A 88 -2.03 10.62 -8.12
CA VAL A 88 -0.86 9.87 -8.60
C VAL A 88 0.30 10.07 -7.65
N VAL A 89 0.92 8.97 -7.23
CA VAL A 89 2.13 8.98 -6.40
C VAL A 89 3.20 8.08 -6.96
N ARG A 90 4.45 8.37 -6.61
CA ARG A 90 5.60 7.53 -6.95
C ARG A 90 6.19 7.05 -5.63
N PRO A 91 5.87 5.83 -5.16
CA PRO A 91 6.07 5.43 -3.77
C PRO A 91 7.55 5.06 -3.50
N TYR A 92 8.38 6.10 -3.41
CA TYR A 92 9.83 6.02 -3.26
C TYR A 92 10.31 6.98 -2.16
N ALA A 93 11.33 6.64 -1.38
CA ALA A 93 11.70 7.43 -0.20
C ALA A 93 12.34 8.80 -0.51
N ARG A 94 12.88 8.99 -1.71
CA ARG A 94 13.64 10.19 -2.12
C ARG A 94 12.82 11.13 -3.00
N GLN A 95 11.80 11.78 -2.43
CA GLN A 95 10.83 12.55 -3.22
C GLN A 95 11.36 13.87 -3.78
N GLU A 96 12.45 14.39 -3.24
CA GLU A 96 13.07 15.63 -3.68
C GLU A 96 13.76 15.50 -5.06
N ASP A 97 14.17 14.28 -5.43
CA ASP A 97 14.84 14.00 -6.70
C ASP A 97 13.83 13.77 -7.84
N ARG A 98 13.35 14.88 -8.41
CA ARG A 98 12.37 14.84 -9.51
C ARG A 98 12.86 14.10 -10.76
N ASN A 99 14.16 14.03 -10.98
CA ASN A 99 14.70 13.33 -12.16
C ASN A 99 14.68 11.83 -11.94
N LEU A 100 15.11 11.37 -10.77
CA LEU A 100 14.98 9.97 -10.35
C LEU A 100 13.52 9.51 -10.41
N LEU A 101 12.61 10.31 -9.86
CA LEU A 101 11.19 9.97 -9.81
C LEU A 101 10.58 9.72 -11.20
N LYS A 102 11.10 10.29 -12.29
CA LYS A 102 10.60 9.99 -13.65
C LYS A 102 10.67 8.49 -13.99
N ASN A 103 11.66 7.79 -13.44
CA ASN A 103 11.90 6.35 -13.63
C ASN A 103 11.20 5.47 -12.59
N VAL A 104 10.54 6.06 -11.59
CA VAL A 104 9.78 5.34 -10.57
C VAL A 104 8.36 5.11 -11.06
N SER A 105 7.93 3.86 -11.24
CA SER A 105 6.56 3.59 -11.71
C SER A 105 5.50 4.25 -10.81
N PRO A 106 4.53 4.97 -11.40
CA PRO A 106 3.48 5.63 -10.64
C PRO A 106 2.46 4.61 -10.14
N VAL A 107 1.93 4.86 -8.94
CA VAL A 107 0.69 4.26 -8.43
C VAL A 107 -0.42 5.27 -8.63
N LYS A 108 -1.51 4.84 -9.28
CA LYS A 108 -2.72 5.63 -9.41
C LYS A 108 -3.68 5.27 -8.30
N ILE A 109 -4.21 6.26 -7.60
CA ILE A 109 -5.21 6.07 -6.56
C ILE A 109 -6.45 6.80 -7.02
N LEU A 110 -7.51 6.05 -7.25
CA LEU A 110 -8.80 6.56 -7.67
C LEU A 110 -9.75 6.46 -6.47
N GLN A 111 -10.22 7.59 -5.95
CA GLN A 111 -11.23 7.64 -4.89
C GLN A 111 -12.56 8.12 -5.45
N GLY A 112 -13.63 7.33 -5.35
CA GLY A 112 -14.94 7.75 -5.84
C GLY A 112 -15.97 6.64 -5.93
N ASN A 113 -17.14 6.99 -6.48
CA ASN A 113 -18.22 6.05 -6.66
C ASN A 113 -17.96 5.19 -7.91
N TYR A 114 -17.69 3.90 -7.69
CA TYR A 114 -17.56 2.93 -8.77
C TYR A 114 -18.80 2.04 -8.79
N THR A 115 -19.63 2.21 -9.80
CA THR A 115 -20.79 1.35 -10.01
C THR A 115 -20.40 -0.08 -10.39
N MET A 116 -19.23 -0.29 -11.00
CA MET A 116 -18.73 -1.62 -11.37
C MET A 116 -17.19 -1.68 -11.34
N LEU A 117 -16.61 -2.31 -10.32
CA LEU A 117 -15.24 -2.82 -10.36
C LEU A 117 -15.27 -4.35 -10.49
N PRO A 118 -14.29 -4.96 -11.17
CA PRO A 118 -14.18 -6.42 -11.23
C PRO A 118 -14.11 -7.06 -9.85
N ALA A 119 -14.54 -8.32 -9.77
CA ALA A 119 -14.37 -9.12 -8.56
C ALA A 119 -12.88 -9.34 -8.27
N CYS A 120 -12.53 -9.35 -6.97
CA CYS A 120 -11.17 -9.64 -6.54
C CYS A 120 -10.84 -11.12 -6.74
N GLN A 121 -9.66 -11.41 -7.30
CA GLN A 121 -9.15 -12.79 -7.37
C GLN A 121 -8.68 -13.29 -6.00
N TYR A 122 -8.14 -12.39 -5.18
CA TYR A 122 -7.66 -12.67 -3.83
C TYR A 122 -8.17 -11.59 -2.88
N ILE A 123 -8.55 -12.00 -1.68
CA ILE A 123 -8.99 -11.11 -0.60
C ILE A 123 -7.99 -11.29 0.54
N HIS A 124 -7.49 -10.16 1.06
CA HIS A 124 -6.56 -10.12 2.16
C HIS A 124 -7.20 -9.36 3.33
N ASP A 125 -7.00 -9.86 4.54
CA ASP A 125 -7.48 -9.30 5.82
C ASP A 125 -6.39 -8.48 6.55
N VAL A 126 -5.21 -8.39 5.97
CA VAL A 126 -4.07 -7.61 6.48
C VAL A 126 -3.86 -6.32 5.66
N PRO A 127 -3.34 -5.25 6.27
CA PRO A 127 -3.01 -4.02 5.55
C PRO A 127 -1.96 -4.27 4.48
N ALA A 128 -2.01 -3.50 3.40
CA ALA A 128 -1.04 -3.54 2.31
C ALA A 128 -0.19 -2.27 2.27
N VAL A 129 1.09 -2.41 1.91
CA VAL A 129 2.00 -1.30 1.67
C VAL A 129 2.60 -1.43 0.28
N THR A 130 2.28 -0.45 -0.57
CA THR A 130 2.81 -0.34 -1.92
C THR A 130 4.05 0.55 -1.92
N PHE A 131 5.16 0.02 -2.43
CA PHE A 131 6.41 0.76 -2.61
C PHE A 131 7.05 0.41 -3.95
N SER A 132 8.01 1.21 -4.39
CA SER A 132 8.77 0.94 -5.61
C SER A 132 10.24 0.76 -5.29
N SER A 133 10.86 -0.17 -6.02
CA SER A 133 12.30 -0.38 -6.03
C SER A 133 12.94 0.04 -7.35
N SER A 134 12.28 0.81 -8.23
CA SER A 134 12.80 1.14 -9.57
C SER A 134 13.61 2.45 -9.62
N GLY A 135 14.12 2.91 -8.48
CA GLY A 135 15.01 4.07 -8.35
C GLY A 135 16.49 3.70 -8.49
N PHE A 136 17.32 4.15 -7.54
CA PHE A 136 18.73 3.75 -7.51
C PHE A 136 18.85 2.30 -7.05
N VAL A 137 19.10 1.40 -7.99
CA VAL A 137 19.28 -0.04 -7.76
C VAL A 137 20.69 -0.48 -8.11
N GLY A 138 21.17 -1.53 -7.44
CA GLY A 138 22.48 -2.15 -7.74
C GLY A 138 23.62 -1.73 -6.79
N ASN A 139 23.32 -1.05 -5.69
CA ASN A 139 24.26 -0.81 -4.59
C ASN A 139 23.53 -0.94 -3.24
N VAL A 140 24.14 -1.68 -2.32
CA VAL A 140 23.65 -1.92 -0.95
C VAL A 140 23.28 -0.62 -0.23
N PHE A 141 24.04 0.47 -0.46
CA PHE A 141 23.73 1.76 0.14
C PHE A 141 22.33 2.27 -0.22
N HIS A 142 21.94 2.21 -1.50
CA HIS A 142 20.62 2.68 -1.95
C HIS A 142 19.52 1.70 -1.57
N GLU A 143 19.80 0.39 -1.62
CA GLU A 143 18.85 -0.64 -1.17
C GLU A 143 18.47 -0.45 0.30
N PHE A 144 19.44 -0.16 1.16
CA PHE A 144 19.17 0.09 2.57
C PHE A 144 18.48 1.44 2.81
N ASN A 145 19.03 2.53 2.27
CA ASN A 145 18.58 3.87 2.62
C ASN A 145 17.27 4.28 1.93
N GLU A 146 17.02 3.78 0.73
CA GLU A 146 15.88 4.24 -0.09
C GLU A 146 14.74 3.22 -0.12
N ILE A 147 15.00 1.96 0.25
CA ILE A 147 13.99 0.88 0.29
C ILE A 147 13.83 0.30 1.70
N ILE A 148 14.84 -0.40 2.23
CA ILE A 148 14.68 -1.25 3.43
C ILE A 148 14.40 -0.41 4.69
N ILE A 149 15.20 0.62 4.98
CA ILE A 149 15.05 1.45 6.18
C ILE A 149 13.70 2.20 6.15
N PRO A 150 13.32 2.92 5.07
CA PRO A 150 12.02 3.59 4.99
C PRO A 150 10.84 2.63 5.13
N LEU A 151 10.92 1.45 4.50
CA LEU A 151 9.87 0.44 4.57
C LEU A 151 9.77 -0.11 6.00
N PHE A 152 10.89 -0.46 6.63
CA PHE A 152 10.91 -0.94 8.01
C PHE A 152 10.33 0.08 8.99
N ILE A 153 10.75 1.35 8.92
CA ILE A 153 10.22 2.39 9.80
C ILE A 153 8.71 2.55 9.60
N THR A 154 8.26 2.50 8.34
CA THR A 154 6.85 2.67 7.98
C THR A 154 6.00 1.48 8.42
N THR A 155 6.51 0.24 8.39
CA THR A 155 5.69 -0.96 8.62
C THR A 155 5.97 -1.68 9.94
N ARG A 156 7.03 -1.34 10.68
CA ARG A 156 7.41 -2.01 11.94
C ARG A 156 6.25 -2.14 12.92
N HIS A 157 5.37 -1.14 12.96
CA HIS A 157 4.24 -1.10 13.87
C HIS A 157 3.10 -2.08 13.48
N LEU A 158 3.07 -2.52 12.22
CA LEU A 158 2.22 -3.60 11.71
C LEU A 158 2.83 -4.99 11.96
N ARG A 159 4.05 -5.03 12.52
CA ARG A 159 4.83 -6.26 12.75
C ARG A 159 4.96 -7.08 11.46
N SER A 160 4.54 -8.34 11.47
CA SER A 160 4.51 -9.24 10.31
C SER A 160 3.12 -9.36 9.69
N ARG A 161 2.15 -8.53 10.09
CA ARG A 161 0.78 -8.51 9.55
C ARG A 161 0.65 -7.41 8.50
N VAL A 162 1.41 -7.53 7.41
CA VAL A 162 1.39 -6.59 6.30
C VAL A 162 1.71 -7.31 5.00
N GLN A 163 0.97 -6.99 3.93
CA GLN A 163 1.27 -7.43 2.58
C GLN A 163 2.07 -6.36 1.85
N PHE A 164 3.24 -6.73 1.33
CA PHE A 164 4.03 -5.83 0.50
C PHE A 164 3.62 -5.97 -0.96
N ILE A 165 3.40 -4.83 -1.62
CA ILE A 165 3.08 -4.76 -3.06
C ILE A 165 4.18 -3.95 -3.73
N LEU A 166 4.85 -4.57 -4.70
CA LEU A 166 5.94 -3.94 -5.43
C LEU A 166 5.41 -3.27 -6.70
N GLY A 167 5.58 -1.96 -6.80
CA GLY A 167 5.35 -1.19 -8.03
C GLY A 167 6.50 -1.44 -9.01
N LEU A 168 6.34 -2.44 -9.86
CA LEU A 168 7.32 -2.82 -10.86
C LEU A 168 7.28 -1.90 -12.09
N GLN A 169 8.47 -1.56 -12.59
CA GLN A 169 8.67 -1.01 -13.92
C GLN A 169 9.06 -2.16 -14.86
N GLY A 170 8.08 -2.74 -15.57
CA GLY A 170 8.34 -3.78 -16.57
C GLY A 170 8.79 -5.12 -15.96
N LEU A 171 8.45 -6.20 -16.66
CA LEU A 171 8.89 -7.56 -16.33
C LEU A 171 10.41 -7.58 -16.11
N ILE A 172 10.87 -7.99 -14.94
CA ILE A 172 12.25 -8.47 -14.78
C ILE A 172 12.28 -9.88 -15.37
N CYS A 173 12.39 -9.96 -16.69
CA CYS A 173 12.89 -11.17 -17.33
C CYS A 173 14.40 -11.19 -17.11
N LYS A 174 14.86 -11.86 -16.06
CA LYS A 174 16.20 -12.47 -16.09
C LYS A 174 15.99 -13.95 -16.36
N GLU A 175 16.10 -14.32 -17.63
CA GLU A 175 16.55 -15.67 -17.96
C GLU A 175 17.99 -15.82 -17.45
N ILE A 176 18.29 -16.95 -16.81
CA ILE A 176 19.67 -17.42 -16.59
C ILE A 176 20.09 -18.16 -17.85
#